data_AF-A0A2I0N407-F1
#
_entry.id   AF-A0A2I0N407-F1
#
_cell.length_a   1.000
_cell.length_b   1.000
_cell.length_c   1.000
_cell.angle_alpha   90.00
_cell.angle_beta   90.00
_cell.angle_gamma   90.00
#
_symmetry.space_group_name_H-M   'P 1'
#
loop_
_entity.id
_entity.type
_entity.pdbx_description
1 polymer ?
#
loop_
_entity_poly.entity_id
_entity_poly.type
_entity_poly.pdbx_seq_one_letter_code
_entity_poly.pdbx_strand_id
1 'polypeptide(L)'
;MCGIVGYIGERNAARIIMDGLRKLEYRGYDSAGIAVIDGGQLQVRKRVGKLQALAESLKEELFDGHIGIGHCLAPDTLIQLADGRVLPIAEIEGEVTVLSLDPITLQLVPRQAFVFRHHAPETLLEIRTPSSSVTCTTEHRMITIDAETGDLQERYASEIQPGDLLLFVKRVPVHSVARPLTFPHVQPRRYWSLPETAVGALRDATTTSGLSRATLAERAGISLATVNHLLANERNARESYLESLCSVLELPFPPEDAQPIHSHHGNFVRLPEIATPELLQVLGYFWGDGHAHERSVRWKDRRREVLEYYQTLVADIFGIAGRIVHIPNVQAWLLEVNSRDLACWLREHVVNRR
;
A
#
# COMPACT_ATOMS: atom_id res chain seq x y z
N MET A 1 -26.84 11.83 -18.35
CA MET A 1 -26.55 10.60 -19.12
C MET A 1 -25.41 10.93 -20.04
N CYS A 2 -24.40 10.08 -20.06
CA CYS A 2 -23.21 10.39 -20.76
C CYS A 2 -22.76 8.99 -21.24
N GLY A 3 -22.68 8.80 -22.57
CA GLY A 3 -22.85 7.48 -23.20
C GLY A 3 -22.04 7.33 -24.48
N ILE A 4 -21.42 6.16 -24.66
CA ILE A 4 -20.56 5.86 -25.79
C ILE A 4 -21.35 5.24 -26.94
N VAL A 5 -21.37 5.91 -28.09
CA VAL A 5 -21.96 5.37 -29.30
C VAL A 5 -20.85 5.22 -30.33
N GLY A 6 -20.44 3.97 -30.58
CA GLY A 6 -19.51 3.62 -31.64
C GLY A 6 -20.24 3.06 -32.86
N TYR A 7 -19.75 3.34 -34.07
CA TYR A 7 -20.29 2.77 -35.29
C TYR A 7 -19.17 2.36 -36.26
N ILE A 8 -19.31 1.18 -36.86
CA ILE A 8 -18.51 0.67 -37.98
C ILE A 8 -19.50 0.07 -38.98
N GLY A 9 -19.53 0.56 -40.22
CA GLY A 9 -20.34 -0.03 -41.28
C GLY A 9 -20.54 0.87 -42.49
N GLU A 10 -21.31 0.41 -43.47
CA GLU A 10 -21.43 1.06 -44.79
C GLU A 10 -22.19 2.40 -44.78
N ARG A 11 -22.87 2.74 -43.68
CA ARG A 11 -23.58 4.03 -43.56
C ARG A 11 -22.66 5.10 -43.02
N ASN A 12 -23.07 6.37 -43.12
CA ASN A 12 -22.29 7.48 -42.58
C ASN A 12 -22.27 7.40 -41.04
N ALA A 13 -21.08 7.28 -40.46
CA ALA A 13 -20.89 7.09 -39.02
C ALA A 13 -21.37 8.29 -38.22
N ALA A 14 -21.13 9.51 -38.73
CA ALA A 14 -21.52 10.73 -38.05
C ALA A 14 -23.02 10.76 -37.77
N ARG A 15 -23.85 10.35 -38.74
CA ARG A 15 -25.31 10.32 -38.61
C ARG A 15 -25.78 9.27 -37.60
N ILE A 16 -25.27 8.04 -37.70
CA ILE A 16 -25.67 6.95 -36.81
C ILE A 16 -25.31 7.28 -35.36
N ILE A 17 -24.11 7.81 -35.13
CA ILE A 17 -23.64 8.18 -33.80
C ILE A 17 -24.45 9.37 -33.27
N MET A 18 -24.72 10.40 -34.08
CA MET A 18 -25.54 11.53 -33.67
C MET A 18 -26.99 11.13 -33.34
N ASP A 19 -27.57 10.19 -34.06
CA ASP A 19 -28.91 9.67 -33.76
C ASP A 19 -28.91 8.81 -32.49
N GLY A 20 -27.86 8.02 -32.27
CA GLY A 20 -27.65 7.31 -31.02
C GLY A 20 -27.52 8.29 -29.85
N LEU A 21 -26.67 9.31 -29.97
CA LEU A 21 -26.50 10.37 -28.98
C LEU A 21 -27.79 11.17 -28.76
N ARG A 22 -28.60 11.42 -29.80
CA ARG A 22 -29.87 12.16 -29.67
C ARG A 22 -30.92 11.35 -28.92
N LYS A 23 -30.94 10.03 -29.10
CA LYS A 23 -31.79 9.12 -28.30
C LYS A 23 -31.35 9.05 -26.85
N LEU A 24 -30.06 9.30 -26.59
CA LEU A 24 -29.50 9.44 -25.25
C LEU A 24 -29.73 10.86 -24.66
N GLU A 25 -30.26 11.81 -25.44
CA GLU A 25 -30.44 13.22 -25.02
C GLU A 25 -31.88 13.46 -24.57
N TYR A 26 -32.07 13.60 -23.26
CA TYR A 26 -33.42 13.75 -22.70
C TYR A 26 -33.74 15.15 -22.14
N ARG A 27 -32.75 16.00 -21.84
CA ARG A 27 -32.97 17.38 -21.36
C ARG A 27 -31.96 18.43 -21.88
N GLY A 28 -31.04 18.04 -22.75
CA GLY A 28 -29.87 18.82 -23.16
C GLY A 28 -28.57 18.39 -22.45
N TYR A 29 -27.43 18.69 -23.06
CA TYR A 29 -26.07 18.41 -22.57
C TYR A 29 -25.24 19.69 -22.33
N ASP A 30 -24.11 19.56 -21.62
CA ASP A 30 -23.14 20.66 -21.43
C ASP A 30 -21.92 20.55 -22.35
N SER A 31 -21.72 19.42 -23.02
CA SER A 31 -20.88 19.28 -24.21
C SER A 31 -21.13 17.93 -24.89
N ALA A 32 -20.90 17.86 -26.19
CA ALA A 32 -20.94 16.63 -26.96
C ALA A 32 -19.77 16.59 -27.96
N GLY A 33 -19.29 15.39 -28.27
CA GLY A 33 -18.19 15.19 -29.20
C GLY A 33 -18.36 13.96 -30.05
N ILE A 34 -17.86 14.04 -31.28
CA ILE A 34 -17.81 12.93 -32.22
C ILE A 34 -16.45 12.89 -32.91
N ALA A 35 -15.93 11.69 -33.10
CA ALA A 35 -14.75 11.42 -33.91
C ALA A 35 -15.10 10.44 -35.02
N VAL A 36 -14.71 10.74 -36.27
CA VAL A 36 -15.00 9.93 -37.46
C VAL A 36 -13.74 9.84 -38.32
N ILE A 37 -13.47 8.67 -38.91
CA ILE A 37 -12.38 8.48 -39.89
C ILE A 37 -12.91 8.77 -41.29
N ASP A 38 -12.44 9.86 -41.91
CA ASP A 38 -12.87 10.33 -43.23
C ASP A 38 -11.65 10.49 -44.15
N GLY A 39 -11.68 9.92 -45.35
CA GLY A 39 -10.56 9.94 -46.30
C GLY A 39 -9.23 9.39 -45.75
N GLY A 40 -9.27 8.54 -44.72
CA GLY A 40 -8.09 8.01 -44.03
C GLY A 40 -7.53 8.91 -42.93
N GLN A 41 -8.18 10.02 -42.60
CA GLN A 41 -7.80 10.93 -41.52
C GLN A 41 -8.85 10.97 -40.40
N LEU A 42 -8.39 11.12 -39.15
CA LEU A 42 -9.29 11.25 -38.00
C LEU A 42 -9.78 12.69 -37.88
N GLN A 43 -11.09 12.87 -38.04
CA GLN A 43 -11.77 14.14 -37.91
C GLN A 43 -12.56 14.18 -36.60
N VAL A 44 -12.36 15.23 -35.78
CA VAL A 44 -12.96 15.34 -34.44
C VAL A 44 -13.71 16.65 -34.30
N ARG A 45 -14.97 16.60 -33.86
CA ARG A 45 -15.76 17.78 -33.52
C ARG A 45 -16.24 17.72 -32.08
N LYS A 46 -16.06 18.81 -31.34
CA LYS A 46 -16.58 18.98 -29.98
C LYS A 46 -17.30 20.32 -29.86
N ARG A 47 -18.40 20.35 -29.11
CA ARG A 47 -19.13 21.58 -28.78
C ARG A 47 -19.54 21.54 -27.32
N VAL A 48 -19.50 22.71 -26.69
CA VAL A 48 -20.04 22.98 -25.37
C VAL A 48 -21.53 23.29 -25.53
N GLY A 49 -22.34 22.88 -24.57
CA GLY A 49 -23.80 22.95 -24.61
C GLY A 49 -24.47 21.71 -25.20
N LYS A 50 -25.76 21.86 -25.53
CA LYS A 50 -26.64 20.76 -25.91
C LYS A 50 -26.15 20.04 -27.17
N LEU A 51 -26.59 18.79 -27.41
CA LEU A 51 -26.25 18.05 -28.63
C LEU A 51 -26.59 18.85 -29.88
N GLN A 52 -27.62 19.69 -29.79
CA GLN A 52 -28.03 20.59 -30.85
C GLN A 52 -26.90 21.54 -31.29
N ALA A 53 -26.04 22.03 -30.39
CA ALA A 53 -24.89 22.84 -30.75
C ALA A 53 -23.83 22.04 -31.53
N LEU A 54 -23.60 20.77 -31.16
CA LEU A 54 -22.76 19.84 -31.93
C LEU A 54 -23.39 19.57 -33.30
N ALA A 55 -24.69 19.29 -33.35
CA ALA A 55 -25.42 19.02 -34.58
C ALA A 55 -25.41 20.21 -35.55
N GLU A 56 -25.51 21.44 -35.04
CA GLU A 56 -25.40 22.67 -35.84
C GLU A 56 -24.00 22.86 -36.39
N SER A 57 -22.96 22.60 -35.59
CA SER A 57 -21.58 22.69 -36.09
C SER A 57 -21.31 21.74 -37.25
N LEU A 58 -21.95 20.56 -37.24
CA LEU A 58 -21.79 19.53 -38.26
C LEU A 58 -22.57 19.84 -39.56
N LYS A 59 -23.43 20.87 -39.62
CA LYS A 59 -24.22 21.19 -40.83
C LYS A 59 -23.40 21.77 -41.98
N GLU A 60 -22.29 22.44 -41.70
CA GLU A 60 -21.44 23.09 -42.72
C GLU A 60 -20.38 22.15 -43.31
N GLU A 61 -19.97 21.11 -42.57
CA GLU A 61 -19.03 20.06 -42.99
C GLU A 61 -19.38 18.75 -42.27
N LEU A 62 -20.08 17.86 -42.95
CA LEU A 62 -20.33 16.50 -42.47
C LEU A 62 -19.12 15.62 -42.82
N PHE A 63 -18.58 14.94 -41.82
CA PHE A 63 -17.59 13.87 -42.04
C PHE A 63 -18.22 12.77 -42.89
N ASP A 64 -17.57 12.32 -43.95
CA ASP A 64 -18.08 11.25 -44.84
C ASP A 64 -17.57 9.85 -44.45
N GLY A 65 -17.05 9.73 -43.23
CA GLY A 65 -16.48 8.50 -42.73
C GLY A 65 -17.49 7.45 -42.26
N HIS A 66 -17.05 6.20 -42.30
CA HIS A 66 -17.83 4.99 -42.00
C HIS A 66 -17.53 4.37 -40.62
N ILE A 67 -16.60 4.97 -39.86
CA ILE A 67 -16.14 4.51 -38.54
C ILE A 67 -16.08 5.70 -37.57
N GLY A 68 -16.63 5.58 -36.35
CA GLY A 68 -16.55 6.65 -35.33
C GLY A 68 -17.06 6.30 -33.93
N ILE A 69 -16.96 7.25 -32.97
CA ILE A 69 -17.34 7.08 -31.54
C ILE A 69 -17.81 8.39 -30.81
N GLY A 70 -18.64 8.29 -29.73
CA GLY A 70 -19.07 9.33 -28.72
C GLY A 70 -18.98 8.80 -27.24
N HIS A 71 -19.27 9.50 -26.09
CA HIS A 71 -19.04 8.92 -24.70
C HIS A 71 -19.74 9.47 -23.39
N CYS A 72 -19.55 8.81 -22.15
CA CYS A 72 -19.13 9.30 -20.73
C CYS A 72 -19.39 8.41 -19.37
N LEU A 73 -18.86 8.72 -18.11
CA LEU A 73 -18.91 7.97 -16.73
C LEU A 73 -18.56 8.76 -15.36
N ALA A 74 -18.42 8.13 -14.11
CA ALA A 74 -18.23 8.70 -12.70
C ALA A 74 -16.95 8.28 -11.84
N PRO A 75 -16.51 9.00 -10.73
CA PRO A 75 -15.08 9.07 -10.29
C PRO A 75 -14.54 8.38 -9.00
N ASP A 76 -15.31 7.94 -7.99
CA ASP A 76 -14.82 7.46 -6.67
C ASP A 76 -14.73 5.93 -6.52
N THR A 77 -15.09 5.18 -7.56
CA THR A 77 -15.10 3.72 -7.57
C THR A 77 -13.69 3.13 -7.41
N LEU A 78 -13.51 2.20 -6.46
CA LEU A 78 -12.24 1.46 -6.32
C LEU A 78 -12.08 0.41 -7.43
N ILE A 79 -10.94 0.45 -8.12
CA ILE A 79 -10.59 -0.46 -9.20
C ILE A 79 -9.36 -1.26 -8.79
N GLN A 80 -9.44 -2.58 -8.95
CA GLN A 80 -8.31 -3.47 -8.76
C GLN A 80 -7.52 -3.65 -10.07
N LEU A 81 -6.22 -3.38 -10.00
CA LEU A 81 -5.28 -3.55 -11.09
C LEU A 81 -4.78 -5.00 -11.17
N ALA A 82 -4.21 -5.38 -12.31
CA ALA A 82 -3.65 -6.73 -12.52
C ALA A 82 -2.46 -7.07 -11.62
N ASP A 83 -1.77 -6.06 -11.09
CA ASP A 83 -0.68 -6.23 -10.12
C ASP A 83 -1.16 -6.33 -8.65
N GLY A 84 -2.48 -6.31 -8.44
CA GLY A 84 -3.09 -6.43 -7.12
C GLY A 84 -3.30 -5.11 -6.37
N ARG A 85 -2.82 -3.97 -6.89
CA ARG A 85 -3.14 -2.66 -6.32
C ARG A 85 -4.63 -2.35 -6.46
N VAL A 86 -5.18 -1.63 -5.49
CA VAL A 86 -6.57 -1.13 -5.52
C VAL A 86 -6.51 0.39 -5.39
N LEU A 87 -6.99 1.11 -6.39
CA LEU A 87 -6.96 2.57 -6.44
C LEU A 87 -8.35 3.10 -6.80
N PRO A 88 -8.76 4.27 -6.28
CA PRO A 88 -9.91 4.99 -6.84
C PRO A 88 -9.70 5.22 -8.35
N ILE A 89 -10.75 5.07 -9.16
CA ILE A 89 -10.67 5.26 -10.61
C ILE A 89 -10.20 6.68 -10.97
N ALA A 90 -10.49 7.68 -10.13
CA ALA A 90 -9.96 9.03 -10.27
C ALA A 90 -8.43 9.11 -10.26
N GLU A 91 -7.72 8.19 -9.59
CA GLU A 91 -6.26 8.19 -9.48
C GLU A 91 -5.56 7.46 -10.63
N ILE A 92 -6.30 6.73 -11.47
CA ILE A 92 -5.74 5.96 -12.58
C ILE A 92 -5.67 6.86 -13.83
N GLU A 93 -4.55 6.84 -14.55
CA GLU A 93 -4.31 7.65 -15.75
C GLU A 93 -3.86 6.81 -16.94
N GLY A 94 -4.34 7.17 -18.12
CA GLY A 94 -3.88 6.59 -19.38
C GLY A 94 -4.20 5.09 -19.52
N GLU A 95 -3.21 4.34 -19.97
CA GLU A 95 -3.27 2.88 -20.12
C GLU A 95 -3.01 2.18 -18.79
N VAL A 96 -3.89 1.25 -18.45
CA VAL A 96 -3.83 0.46 -17.23
C VAL A 96 -4.07 -1.00 -17.54
N THR A 97 -3.53 -1.91 -16.74
CA THR A 97 -3.89 -3.33 -16.82
C THR A 97 -4.80 -3.68 -15.64
N VAL A 98 -6.00 -4.16 -15.94
CA VAL A 98 -6.99 -4.58 -14.95
C VAL A 98 -7.21 -6.08 -15.04
N LEU A 99 -7.70 -6.71 -13.96
CA LEU A 99 -8.20 -8.07 -14.04
C LEU A 99 -9.59 -8.05 -14.66
N SER A 100 -9.74 -8.75 -15.77
CA SER A 100 -11.00 -8.90 -16.49
C SER A 100 -11.40 -10.37 -16.48
N LEU A 101 -12.70 -10.63 -16.38
CA LEU A 101 -13.23 -11.98 -16.53
C LEU A 101 -13.22 -12.38 -18.00
N ASP A 102 -12.56 -13.48 -18.32
CA ASP A 102 -12.71 -14.14 -19.61
C ASP A 102 -14.08 -14.86 -19.65
N PRO A 103 -15.01 -14.48 -20.55
CA PRO A 103 -16.37 -15.00 -20.54
C PRO A 103 -16.49 -16.47 -20.95
N ILE A 104 -15.44 -17.05 -21.53
CA ILE A 104 -15.42 -18.46 -21.96
C ILE A 104 -14.90 -19.34 -20.83
N THR A 105 -13.76 -18.94 -20.25
CA THR A 105 -13.08 -19.74 -19.21
C THR A 105 -13.54 -19.40 -17.79
N LEU A 106 -14.22 -18.27 -17.62
CA LEU A 106 -14.61 -17.68 -16.34
C LEU A 106 -13.42 -17.44 -15.39
N GLN A 107 -12.21 -17.33 -15.96
CA GLN A 107 -10.99 -17.00 -15.24
C GLN A 107 -10.72 -15.50 -15.32
N LEU A 108 -10.16 -14.95 -14.24
CA LEU A 108 -9.66 -13.58 -14.26
C LEU A 108 -8.30 -13.55 -14.94
N VAL A 109 -8.18 -12.72 -15.98
CA VAL A 109 -6.96 -12.54 -16.76
C VAL A 109 -6.60 -11.06 -16.84
N PRO A 110 -5.31 -10.69 -16.78
CA PRO A 110 -4.88 -9.32 -17.04
C PRO A 110 -5.29 -8.86 -18.45
N ARG A 111 -5.95 -7.72 -18.56
CA ARG A 111 -6.30 -7.07 -19.83
C ARG A 111 -5.91 -5.59 -19.78
N GLN A 112 -5.38 -5.09 -20.89
CA GLN A 112 -5.12 -3.67 -21.06
C GLN A 112 -6.43 -2.91 -21.21
N ALA A 113 -6.54 -1.79 -20.52
CA ALA A 113 -7.69 -0.91 -20.49
C ALA A 113 -7.21 0.55 -20.50
N PHE A 114 -8.13 1.46 -20.81
CA PHE A 114 -7.88 2.89 -20.85
C PHE A 114 -8.78 3.59 -19.85
N VAL A 115 -8.27 4.62 -19.19
CA VAL A 115 -9.07 5.45 -18.26
C VAL A 115 -9.64 6.66 -18.97
N PHE A 116 -10.93 6.87 -18.79
CA PHE A 116 -11.66 8.03 -19.29
C PHE A 116 -12.34 8.75 -18.11
N ARG A 117 -12.24 10.09 -18.05
CA ARG A 117 -12.78 10.91 -16.96
C ARG A 117 -13.81 11.92 -17.48
N HIS A 118 -15.01 11.96 -16.88
CA HIS A 118 -16.11 12.86 -17.24
C HIS A 118 -16.95 13.28 -16.01
N HIS A 119 -17.82 14.30 -16.15
CA HIS A 119 -18.71 14.74 -15.06
C HIS A 119 -19.94 13.83 -14.90
N ALA A 120 -20.22 13.43 -13.65
CA ALA A 120 -21.32 12.56 -13.27
C ALA A 120 -22.70 13.24 -13.34
N PRO A 121 -23.80 12.51 -13.63
CA PRO A 121 -25.16 13.04 -13.60
C PRO A 121 -25.65 13.34 -12.17
N GLU A 122 -26.74 14.11 -12.03
CA GLU A 122 -27.35 14.46 -10.72
C GLU A 122 -27.89 13.26 -9.93
N THR A 123 -28.14 12.14 -10.61
CA THR A 123 -28.68 10.93 -9.99
C THR A 123 -27.83 9.73 -10.36
N LEU A 124 -27.35 9.02 -9.34
CA LEU A 124 -26.62 7.76 -9.44
C LEU A 124 -27.48 6.65 -8.83
N LEU A 125 -27.35 5.44 -9.36
CA LEU A 125 -27.91 4.24 -8.75
C LEU A 125 -26.85 3.64 -7.82
N GLU A 126 -27.25 3.33 -6.61
CA GLU A 126 -26.47 2.47 -5.73
C GLU A 126 -27.09 1.07 -5.73
N ILE A 127 -26.42 0.13 -6.39
CA ILE A 127 -26.82 -1.28 -6.38
C ILE A 127 -26.20 -1.90 -5.13
N ARG A 128 -27.04 -2.40 -4.22
CA ARG A 128 -26.63 -3.02 -2.96
C ARG A 128 -26.87 -4.52 -3.00
N THR A 129 -25.83 -5.29 -2.72
CA THR A 129 -25.90 -6.73 -2.45
C THR A 129 -25.70 -6.97 -0.95
N PRO A 130 -25.94 -8.19 -0.42
CA PRO A 130 -25.66 -8.48 0.98
C PRO A 130 -24.20 -8.25 1.41
N SER A 131 -23.24 -8.26 0.47
CA SER A 131 -21.81 -8.20 0.75
C SER A 131 -21.09 -6.96 0.20
N SER A 132 -21.71 -6.18 -0.69
CA SER A 132 -21.08 -5.02 -1.34
C SER A 132 -22.11 -4.03 -1.88
N SER A 133 -21.66 -2.82 -2.23
CA SER A 133 -22.43 -1.91 -3.07
C SER A 133 -21.58 -1.36 -4.21
N VAL A 134 -22.25 -0.97 -5.29
CA VAL A 134 -21.62 -0.25 -6.40
C VAL A 134 -22.50 0.94 -6.77
N THR A 135 -21.89 2.12 -6.78
CA THR A 135 -22.52 3.35 -7.26
C THR A 135 -22.18 3.52 -8.72
N CYS A 136 -23.19 3.60 -9.58
CA CYS A 136 -23.01 3.70 -11.01
C CYS A 136 -24.12 4.54 -11.66
N THR A 137 -23.96 4.85 -12.94
CA THR A 137 -25.01 5.50 -13.73
C THR A 137 -26.09 4.48 -14.09
N THR A 138 -27.30 4.94 -14.41
CA THR A 138 -28.41 4.08 -14.85
C THR A 138 -28.06 3.21 -16.06
N GLU A 139 -27.21 3.72 -16.94
CA GLU A 139 -26.81 3.05 -18.19
C GLU A 139 -25.54 2.19 -18.04
N HIS A 140 -24.99 2.05 -16.83
CA HIS A 140 -23.83 1.20 -16.61
C HIS A 140 -24.19 -0.26 -16.89
N ARG A 141 -23.43 -0.96 -17.72
CA ARG A 141 -23.67 -2.37 -18.01
C ARG A 141 -23.18 -3.25 -16.88
N MET A 142 -24.06 -4.11 -16.41
CA MET A 142 -23.84 -5.09 -15.37
C MET A 142 -23.86 -6.48 -16.00
N ILE A 143 -22.97 -7.35 -15.55
CA ILE A 143 -23.01 -8.77 -15.93
C ILE A 143 -23.90 -9.50 -14.93
N THR A 144 -25.01 -10.05 -15.41
CA THR A 144 -25.97 -10.84 -14.66
C THR A 144 -25.91 -12.32 -15.07
N ILE A 145 -26.47 -13.18 -14.24
CA ILE A 145 -26.71 -14.59 -14.55
C ILE A 145 -28.21 -14.80 -14.70
N ASP A 146 -28.62 -15.39 -15.82
CA ASP A 146 -29.98 -15.84 -16.03
C ASP A 146 -30.29 -17.03 -15.11
N ALA A 147 -31.32 -16.91 -14.27
CA ALA A 147 -31.61 -17.92 -13.26
C ALA A 147 -32.12 -19.25 -13.84
N GLU A 148 -32.68 -19.25 -15.05
CA GLU A 148 -33.25 -20.44 -15.69
C GLU A 148 -32.22 -21.19 -16.53
N THR A 149 -31.42 -20.46 -17.29
CA THR A 149 -30.42 -21.01 -18.22
C THR A 149 -29.03 -21.12 -17.60
N GLY A 150 -28.71 -20.28 -16.62
CA GLY A 150 -27.36 -20.14 -16.06
C GLY A 150 -26.41 -19.32 -16.93
N ASP A 151 -26.90 -18.74 -18.03
CA ASP A 151 -26.08 -18.00 -18.99
C ASP A 151 -25.74 -16.59 -18.48
N LEU A 152 -24.55 -16.11 -18.87
CA LEU A 152 -24.15 -14.73 -18.63
C LEU A 152 -24.90 -13.78 -19.56
N GLN A 153 -25.39 -12.68 -19.00
CA GLN A 153 -26.10 -11.63 -19.72
C GLN A 153 -25.55 -10.25 -19.34
N GLU A 154 -25.60 -9.31 -20.27
CA GLU A 154 -25.36 -7.90 -19.99
C GLU A 154 -26.70 -7.17 -19.87
N ARG A 155 -26.92 -6.48 -18.74
CA ARG A 155 -28.11 -5.66 -18.47
C ARG A 155 -27.70 -4.27 -18.00
N TYR A 156 -28.52 -3.26 -18.24
CA TYR A 156 -28.28 -1.93 -17.68
C TYR A 156 -28.53 -1.92 -16.17
N ALA A 157 -27.79 -1.08 -15.43
CA ALA A 157 -27.99 -0.89 -14.00
C ALA A 157 -29.44 -0.49 -13.64
N SER A 158 -30.10 0.26 -14.53
CA SER A 158 -31.52 0.63 -14.42
C SER A 158 -32.49 -0.54 -14.54
N GLU A 159 -32.06 -1.65 -15.15
CA GLU A 159 -32.86 -2.85 -15.34
C GLU A 159 -32.71 -3.83 -14.17
N ILE A 160 -31.73 -3.63 -13.28
CA ILE A 160 -31.45 -4.53 -12.16
C ILE A 160 -32.53 -4.38 -11.08
N GLN A 161 -33.07 -5.51 -10.65
CA GLN A 161 -34.11 -5.60 -9.63
C GLN A 161 -33.65 -6.46 -8.44
N PRO A 162 -34.26 -6.27 -7.24
CA PRO A 162 -34.02 -7.17 -6.12
C PRO A 162 -34.33 -8.63 -6.50
N GLY A 163 -33.33 -9.50 -6.34
CA GLY A 163 -33.42 -10.92 -6.72
C GLY A 163 -32.61 -11.28 -7.97
N ASP A 164 -32.21 -10.30 -8.79
CA ASP A 164 -31.30 -10.54 -9.91
C ASP A 164 -29.93 -11.03 -9.41
N LEU A 165 -29.36 -11.99 -10.14
CA LEU A 165 -28.05 -12.55 -9.83
C LEU A 165 -26.96 -11.74 -10.56
N LEU A 166 -26.13 -11.04 -9.79
CA LEU A 166 -24.97 -10.31 -10.30
C LEU A 166 -23.72 -11.17 -10.20
N LEU A 167 -22.86 -11.09 -11.22
CA LEU A 167 -21.58 -11.77 -11.17
C LEU A 167 -20.66 -11.12 -10.12
N PHE A 168 -20.09 -11.93 -9.24
CA PHE A 168 -19.14 -11.49 -8.23
C PHE A 168 -17.85 -12.32 -8.28
N VAL A 169 -16.71 -11.64 -8.13
CA VAL A 169 -15.41 -12.30 -8.06
C VAL A 169 -15.22 -12.93 -6.68
N LYS A 170 -15.25 -14.26 -6.61
CA LYS A 170 -15.03 -15.00 -5.36
C LYS A 170 -13.57 -14.97 -4.88
N ARG A 171 -12.62 -14.96 -5.82
CA ARG A 171 -11.17 -14.96 -5.55
C ARG A 171 -10.49 -14.11 -6.60
N VAL A 172 -9.60 -13.23 -6.14
CA VAL A 172 -8.77 -12.45 -7.02
C VAL A 172 -7.39 -13.12 -7.11
N PRO A 173 -6.93 -13.52 -8.31
CA PRO A 173 -5.56 -13.98 -8.48
C PRO A 173 -4.63 -12.79 -8.35
N VAL A 174 -4.01 -12.63 -7.19
CA VAL A 174 -2.93 -11.67 -6.99
C VAL A 174 -1.63 -12.36 -7.38
N HIS A 175 -1.15 -12.08 -8.60
CA HIS A 175 0.18 -12.49 -9.03
C HIS A 175 1.20 -11.56 -8.39
N SER A 176 1.86 -12.04 -7.33
CA SER A 176 2.92 -11.30 -6.63
C SER A 176 3.99 -10.82 -7.63
N VAL A 177 4.21 -9.51 -7.71
CA VAL A 177 5.47 -8.98 -8.18
C VAL A 177 6.49 -9.32 -7.09
N ALA A 178 7.45 -10.17 -7.41
CA ALA A 178 8.39 -10.85 -6.51
C ALA A 178 9.37 -9.94 -5.75
N ARG A 179 8.92 -8.83 -5.17
CA ARG A 179 9.73 -7.96 -4.32
C ARG A 179 9.19 -8.02 -2.88
N PRO A 180 9.98 -8.53 -1.93
CA PRO A 180 9.55 -8.53 -0.53
C PRO A 180 9.39 -7.09 -0.05
N LEU A 181 8.39 -6.87 0.79
CA LEU A 181 8.17 -5.59 1.46
C LEU A 181 9.43 -5.22 2.24
N THR A 182 9.95 -4.01 2.04
CA THR A 182 11.10 -3.52 2.78
C THR A 182 10.71 -2.53 3.88
N PHE A 183 11.52 -2.51 4.92
CA PHE A 183 11.48 -1.59 6.04
C PHE A 183 12.77 -0.75 6.08
N PRO A 184 12.73 0.50 6.55
CA PRO A 184 13.94 1.31 6.69
C PRO A 184 14.96 0.64 7.62
N HIS A 185 16.25 0.79 7.28
CA HIS A 185 17.32 0.42 8.20
C HIS A 185 17.25 1.33 9.44
N VAL A 186 17.03 0.73 10.60
CA VAL A 186 17.03 1.43 11.90
C VAL A 186 18.02 0.72 12.80
N GLN A 187 19.14 1.37 13.10
CA GLN A 187 20.11 0.87 14.09
C GLN A 187 19.56 1.13 15.50
N PRO A 188 19.24 0.09 16.29
CA PRO A 188 18.74 0.26 17.64
C PRO A 188 19.83 0.83 18.55
N ARG A 189 19.42 1.50 19.63
CA ARG A 189 20.40 1.95 20.63
C ARG A 189 21.00 0.73 21.33
N ARG A 190 22.33 0.64 21.29
CA ARG A 190 23.10 -0.43 21.93
C ARG A 190 24.08 0.15 22.94
N TYR A 191 24.24 -0.53 24.06
CA TYR A 191 25.16 -0.19 25.14
C TYR A 191 26.00 -1.42 25.50
N TRP A 192 27.26 -1.14 25.80
CA TRP A 192 28.30 -2.08 26.17
C TRP A 192 28.78 -1.79 27.59
N SER A 193 28.96 -2.85 28.37
CA SER A 193 29.65 -2.84 29.65
C SER A 193 31.12 -3.06 29.36
N LEU A 194 31.97 -2.19 29.90
CA LEU A 194 33.41 -2.24 29.67
C LEU A 194 34.09 -2.68 30.98
N PRO A 195 34.74 -3.85 31.01
CA PRO A 195 35.62 -4.20 32.13
C PRO A 195 36.85 -3.29 32.15
N GLU A 196 37.57 -3.28 33.26
CA GLU A 196 38.75 -2.42 33.41
C GLU A 196 39.85 -2.74 32.39
N THR A 197 39.92 -3.99 31.91
CA THR A 197 40.83 -4.39 30.82
C THR A 197 40.53 -3.62 29.53
N ALA A 198 39.27 -3.59 29.11
CA ALA A 198 38.80 -2.83 27.95
C ALA A 198 39.06 -1.33 28.08
N VAL A 199 38.78 -0.76 29.26
CA VAL A 199 38.97 0.68 29.51
C VAL A 199 40.44 1.04 29.61
N GLY A 200 41.26 0.17 30.20
CA GLY A 200 42.71 0.27 30.21
C GLY A 200 43.27 0.36 28.79
N ALA A 201 42.87 -0.55 27.90
CA ALA A 201 43.28 -0.52 26.50
C ALA A 201 42.90 0.79 25.79
N LEU A 202 41.71 1.34 26.05
CA LEU A 202 41.30 2.65 25.51
C LEU A 202 42.19 3.79 26.03
N ARG A 203 42.54 3.78 27.33
CA ARG A 203 43.43 4.80 27.94
C ARG A 203 44.85 4.70 27.40
N ASP A 204 45.36 3.49 27.24
CA ASP A 204 46.71 3.22 26.73
C ASP A 204 46.83 3.62 25.26
N ALA A 205 45.84 3.27 24.43
CA ALA A 205 45.77 3.71 23.05
C ALA A 205 45.66 5.23 22.93
N THR A 206 44.87 5.87 23.80
CA THR A 206 44.79 7.34 23.85
C THR A 206 46.15 7.95 24.14
N THR A 207 46.88 7.42 25.12
CA THR A 207 48.23 7.89 25.49
C THR A 207 49.23 7.68 24.35
N THR A 208 49.19 6.50 23.71
CA THR A 208 50.09 6.11 22.62
C THR A 208 49.85 6.94 21.35
N SER A 209 48.60 7.30 21.06
CA SER A 209 48.24 8.15 19.91
C SER A 209 48.79 9.57 20.00
N GLY A 210 49.17 10.03 21.21
CA GLY A 210 49.59 11.40 21.47
C GLY A 210 48.47 12.46 21.31
N LEU A 211 47.22 12.04 21.08
CA LEU A 211 46.09 12.95 20.89
C LEU A 211 45.59 13.49 22.23
N SER A 212 45.29 14.78 22.27
CA SER A 212 44.52 15.34 23.39
C SER A 212 43.10 14.77 23.37
N ARG A 213 42.46 14.66 24.54
CA ARG A 213 41.06 14.19 24.62
C ARG A 213 40.09 15.08 23.82
N ALA A 214 40.38 16.38 23.71
CA ALA A 214 39.60 17.30 22.89
C ALA A 214 39.73 16.99 21.40
N THR A 215 40.95 16.73 20.92
CA THR A 215 41.21 16.30 19.54
C THR A 215 40.59 14.94 19.25
N LEU A 216 40.63 14.03 20.22
CA LEU A 216 40.01 12.71 20.11
C LEU A 216 38.49 12.80 19.97
N ALA A 217 37.86 13.64 20.79
CA ALA A 217 36.42 13.92 20.74
C ALA A 217 36.00 14.50 19.37
N GLU A 218 36.75 15.48 18.87
CA GLU A 218 36.54 16.07 17.55
C GLU A 218 36.64 15.03 16.43
N ARG A 219 37.73 14.23 16.41
CA ARG A 219 37.94 13.19 15.39
C ARG A 219 36.89 12.08 15.43
N ALA A 220 36.45 11.69 16.62
CA ALA A 220 35.43 10.66 16.81
C ALA A 220 33.99 11.19 16.59
N GLY A 221 33.81 12.50 16.39
CA GLY A 221 32.50 13.12 16.23
C GLY A 221 31.61 13.01 17.49
N ILE A 222 32.20 12.94 18.67
CA ILE A 222 31.48 12.82 19.96
C ILE A 222 31.91 13.91 20.94
N SER A 223 31.07 14.23 21.92
CA SER A 223 31.41 15.29 22.88
C SER A 223 32.61 14.93 23.77
N LEU A 224 33.40 15.93 24.18
CA LEU A 224 34.50 15.76 25.13
C LEU A 224 34.02 15.12 26.45
N ALA A 225 32.83 15.49 26.92
CA ALA A 225 32.22 14.87 28.09
C ALA A 225 32.00 13.36 27.87
N THR A 226 31.50 12.96 26.70
CA THR A 226 31.34 11.54 26.33
C THR A 226 32.65 10.79 26.39
N VAL A 227 33.72 11.34 25.81
CA VAL A 227 35.06 10.73 25.85
C VAL A 227 35.53 10.56 27.30
N ASN A 228 35.40 11.61 28.12
CA ASN A 228 35.78 11.53 29.53
C ASN A 228 34.99 10.46 30.29
N HIS A 229 33.68 10.37 30.09
CA HIS A 229 32.84 9.35 30.73
C HIS A 229 33.23 7.92 30.30
N LEU A 230 33.55 7.72 29.02
CA LEU A 230 34.00 6.41 28.50
C LEU A 230 35.33 6.00 29.13
N LEU A 231 36.31 6.91 29.14
CA LEU A 231 37.63 6.63 29.74
C LEU A 231 37.58 6.52 31.27
N ALA A 232 36.63 7.17 31.93
CA ALA A 232 36.42 7.05 33.37
C ALA A 232 35.56 5.82 33.77
N ASN A 233 34.97 5.12 32.79
CA ASN A 233 34.06 3.98 32.98
C ASN A 233 32.86 4.28 33.91
N GLU A 234 32.35 5.51 33.90
CA GLU A 234 31.28 5.93 34.83
C GLU A 234 29.90 5.37 34.45
N ARG A 235 29.73 4.97 33.19
CA ARG A 235 28.49 4.46 32.63
C ARG A 235 28.75 3.59 31.43
N ASN A 236 27.77 2.76 31.11
CA ASN A 236 27.79 1.90 29.93
C ASN A 236 27.99 2.70 28.64
N ALA A 237 28.85 2.17 27.78
CA ALA A 237 29.29 2.82 26.55
C ALA A 237 28.25 2.62 25.44
N ARG A 238 27.79 3.71 24.81
CA ARG A 238 26.93 3.60 23.63
C ARG A 238 27.75 3.04 22.48
N GLU A 239 27.25 2.01 21.79
CA GLU A 239 27.90 1.33 20.66
C GLU A 239 28.44 2.32 19.65
N SER A 240 27.59 3.20 19.11
CA SER A 240 28.01 4.19 18.10
C SER A 240 29.13 5.12 18.57
N TYR A 241 29.22 5.42 19.87
CA TYR A 241 30.30 6.26 20.40
C TYR A 241 31.57 5.45 20.65
N LEU A 242 31.41 4.21 21.09
CA LEU A 242 32.50 3.27 21.30
C LEU A 242 33.16 2.87 19.97
N GLU A 243 32.37 2.57 18.94
CA GLU A 243 32.83 2.30 17.57
C GLU A 243 33.65 3.47 17.02
N SER A 244 33.11 4.70 17.08
CA SER A 244 33.85 5.89 16.64
C SER A 244 35.16 6.07 17.41
N LEU A 245 35.15 5.84 18.72
CA LEU A 245 36.36 5.98 19.55
C LEU A 245 37.41 4.91 19.21
N CYS A 246 36.99 3.64 19.08
CA CYS A 246 37.88 2.55 18.69
C CYS A 246 38.45 2.78 17.30
N SER A 247 37.63 3.27 16.35
CA SER A 247 38.09 3.59 14.99
C SER A 247 39.16 4.68 14.97
N VAL A 248 39.04 5.73 15.77
CA VAL A 248 40.05 6.81 15.83
C VAL A 248 41.32 6.34 16.55
N LEU A 249 41.19 5.42 17.51
CA LEU A 249 42.30 4.83 18.26
C LEU A 249 42.91 3.59 17.58
N GLU A 250 42.41 3.21 16.41
CA GLU A 250 42.83 2.01 15.66
C GLU A 250 42.73 0.71 16.49
N LEU A 251 41.73 0.63 17.37
CA LEU A 251 41.44 -0.53 18.20
C LEU A 251 40.34 -1.41 17.58
N PRO A 252 40.36 -2.73 17.83
CA PRO A 252 39.27 -3.61 17.42
C PRO A 252 37.97 -3.24 18.14
N PHE A 253 36.84 -3.41 17.44
CA PHE A 253 35.50 -3.26 18.01
C PHE A 253 34.76 -4.61 18.00
N PRO A 254 34.11 -5.00 19.12
CA PRO A 254 34.18 -4.36 20.43
C PRO A 254 35.56 -4.54 21.08
N PRO A 255 35.95 -3.67 22.04
CA PRO A 255 37.15 -3.89 22.85
C PRO A 255 37.13 -5.26 23.53
N GLU A 256 38.30 -5.81 23.80
CA GLU A 256 38.46 -7.11 24.47
C GLU A 256 37.64 -7.16 25.78
N ASP A 257 36.97 -8.29 26.02
CA ASP A 257 36.10 -8.54 27.18
C ASP A 257 34.85 -7.64 27.33
N ALA A 258 34.59 -6.69 26.42
CA ALA A 258 33.38 -5.87 26.48
C ALA A 258 32.11 -6.73 26.29
N GLN A 259 31.06 -6.45 27.06
CA GLN A 259 29.82 -7.22 27.06
C GLN A 259 28.58 -6.39 26.69
N PRO A 260 27.68 -6.90 25.84
CA PRO A 260 26.44 -6.21 25.50
C PRO A 260 25.44 -6.21 26.67
N ILE A 261 24.69 -5.12 26.86
CA ILE A 261 23.81 -4.95 28.06
C ILE A 261 22.32 -5.13 27.77
N HIS A 262 21.87 -4.90 26.54
CA HIS A 262 20.44 -4.77 26.24
C HIS A 262 19.63 -6.07 26.20
N SER A 263 20.22 -7.21 26.53
CA SER A 263 19.41 -8.37 26.87
C SER A 263 20.06 -9.24 27.92
N HIS A 264 19.19 -9.88 28.71
CA HIS A 264 19.56 -10.89 29.68
C HIS A 264 20.31 -12.10 29.08
N HIS A 265 20.33 -12.23 27.75
CA HIS A 265 20.92 -13.35 27.03
C HIS A 265 22.03 -12.90 26.05
N GLY A 266 22.52 -11.66 26.16
CA GLY A 266 23.62 -11.13 25.33
C GLY A 266 23.26 -10.74 23.88
N ASN A 267 22.01 -10.94 23.45
CA ASN A 267 21.52 -10.53 22.13
C ASN A 267 21.07 -9.06 22.10
N PHE A 268 21.31 -8.37 21.00
CA PHE A 268 20.69 -7.07 20.74
C PHE A 268 19.33 -7.24 20.06
N VAL A 269 18.46 -6.24 20.25
CA VAL A 269 17.27 -6.14 19.41
C VAL A 269 17.69 -6.04 17.94
N ARG A 270 17.04 -6.82 17.10
CA ARG A 270 17.16 -6.82 15.63
C ARG A 270 15.89 -6.22 15.05
N LEU A 271 16.01 -5.33 14.09
CA LEU A 271 14.87 -4.74 13.37
C LEU A 271 15.01 -5.15 11.90
N PRO A 272 14.19 -6.10 11.40
CA PRO A 272 14.33 -6.60 10.04
C PRO A 272 14.07 -5.54 8.97
N GLU A 273 14.86 -5.56 7.90
CA GLU A 273 14.70 -4.68 6.74
C GLU A 273 13.86 -5.31 5.62
N ILE A 274 13.68 -6.63 5.66
CA ILE A 274 12.99 -7.40 4.62
C ILE A 274 11.87 -8.20 5.28
N ALA A 275 10.68 -8.16 4.69
CA ALA A 275 9.55 -8.97 5.14
C ALA A 275 9.76 -10.45 4.84
N THR A 276 9.62 -11.27 5.89
CA THR A 276 9.50 -12.73 5.81
C THR A 276 8.08 -13.15 6.21
N PRO A 277 7.63 -14.37 5.84
CA PRO A 277 6.34 -14.90 6.30
C PRO A 277 6.16 -14.83 7.82
N GLU A 278 7.22 -15.15 8.58
CA GLU A 278 7.23 -15.14 10.04
C GLU A 278 7.08 -13.72 10.59
N LEU A 279 7.81 -12.75 10.02
CA LEU A 279 7.65 -11.34 10.38
C LEU A 279 6.23 -10.88 10.10
N LEU A 280 5.71 -11.14 8.90
CA LEU A 280 4.36 -10.75 8.53
C LEU A 280 3.29 -11.42 9.42
N GLN A 281 3.53 -12.65 9.88
CA GLN A 281 2.67 -13.31 10.85
C GLN A 281 2.67 -12.59 12.21
N VAL A 282 3.84 -12.20 12.73
CA VAL A 282 3.93 -11.38 13.95
C VAL A 282 3.23 -10.04 13.77
N LEU A 283 3.42 -9.37 12.63
CA LEU A 283 2.74 -8.11 12.33
C LEU A 283 1.22 -8.28 12.23
N GLY A 284 0.76 -9.37 11.62
CA GLY A 284 -0.66 -9.77 11.59
C GLY A 284 -1.25 -9.89 12.98
N TYR A 285 -0.55 -10.59 13.88
CA TYR A 285 -0.99 -10.72 15.26
C TYR A 285 -0.94 -9.38 16.01
N PHE A 286 0.08 -8.56 15.73
CA PHE A 286 0.20 -7.22 16.28
C PHE A 286 -0.95 -6.30 15.84
N TRP A 287 -1.37 -6.33 14.57
CA TRP A 287 -2.51 -5.53 14.11
C TRP A 287 -3.85 -6.00 14.69
N GLY A 288 -3.99 -7.30 14.98
CA GLY A 288 -5.19 -7.86 15.60
C GLY A 288 -5.32 -7.50 17.08
N ASP A 289 -4.34 -7.94 17.89
CA ASP A 289 -4.42 -7.92 19.36
C ASP A 289 -3.18 -7.29 20.03
N GLY A 290 -2.29 -6.69 19.25
CA GLY A 290 -1.06 -6.07 19.72
C GLY A 290 -1.20 -4.59 20.04
N HIS A 291 -0.29 -4.10 20.89
CA HIS A 291 -0.19 -2.69 21.25
C HIS A 291 1.26 -2.29 21.51
N ALA A 292 1.72 -1.20 20.87
CA ALA A 292 3.05 -0.64 21.08
C ALA A 292 3.01 0.53 22.10
N HIS A 293 3.18 0.20 23.38
CA HIS A 293 3.34 1.19 24.46
C HIS A 293 4.70 1.91 24.35
N GLU A 294 4.91 3.00 25.09
CA GLU A 294 6.12 3.84 25.00
C GLU A 294 7.46 3.06 25.00
N ARG A 295 7.57 2.01 25.83
CA ARG A 295 8.80 1.24 26.06
C ARG A 295 8.65 -0.27 25.90
N SER A 296 7.47 -0.75 25.52
CA SER A 296 7.22 -2.17 25.37
C SER A 296 6.16 -2.44 24.31
N VAL A 297 6.21 -3.65 23.75
CA VAL A 297 5.18 -4.17 22.86
C VAL A 297 4.43 -5.26 23.60
N ARG A 298 3.10 -5.24 23.50
CA ARG A 298 2.22 -6.10 24.29
C ARG A 298 1.21 -6.80 23.39
N TRP A 299 0.97 -8.08 23.64
CA TRP A 299 -0.14 -8.85 23.05
C TRP A 299 -0.95 -9.47 24.17
N LYS A 300 -2.28 -9.43 24.04
CA LYS A 300 -3.21 -10.01 25.01
C LYS A 300 -3.97 -11.16 24.37
N ASP A 301 -3.96 -12.34 24.99
CA ASP A 301 -4.75 -13.49 24.52
C ASP A 301 -5.24 -14.32 25.71
N ARG A 302 -6.36 -15.00 25.55
CA ARG A 302 -6.87 -15.95 26.56
C ARG A 302 -6.07 -17.25 26.54
N ARG A 303 -5.55 -17.62 25.38
CA ARG A 303 -4.78 -18.84 25.11
C ARG A 303 -3.30 -18.56 25.36
N ARG A 304 -2.76 -19.19 26.39
CA ARG A 304 -1.37 -19.01 26.79
C ARG A 304 -0.42 -19.62 25.76
N GLU A 305 -0.79 -20.76 25.17
CA GLU A 305 -0.04 -21.47 24.14
C GLU A 305 0.19 -20.62 22.88
N VAL A 306 -0.75 -19.75 22.54
CA VAL A 306 -0.60 -18.77 21.44
C VAL A 306 0.49 -17.76 21.81
N LEU A 307 0.47 -17.23 23.03
CA LEU A 307 1.49 -16.29 23.48
C LEU A 307 2.87 -16.94 23.57
N GLU A 308 2.99 -18.20 23.98
CA GLU A 308 4.26 -18.95 24.03
C GLU A 308 4.84 -19.16 22.63
N TYR A 309 3.99 -19.47 21.64
CA TYR A 309 4.38 -19.53 20.24
C TYR A 309 4.91 -18.18 19.74
N TYR A 310 4.16 -17.10 19.94
CA TYR A 310 4.59 -15.76 19.49
C TYR A 310 5.76 -15.20 20.30
N GLN A 311 5.94 -15.60 21.56
CA GLN A 311 7.11 -15.27 22.36
C GLN A 311 8.38 -15.83 21.72
N THR A 312 8.33 -17.09 21.27
CA THR A 312 9.44 -17.75 20.57
C THR A 312 9.71 -17.06 19.23
N LEU A 313 8.65 -16.84 18.43
CA LEU A 313 8.76 -16.20 17.12
C LEU A 313 9.34 -14.78 17.20
N VAL A 314 8.91 -13.99 18.20
CA VAL A 314 9.45 -12.65 18.46
C VAL A 314 10.91 -12.70 18.91
N ALA A 315 11.28 -13.68 19.75
CA ALA A 315 12.67 -13.85 20.16
C ALA A 315 13.56 -14.20 18.96
N ASP A 316 13.09 -15.06 18.05
CA ASP A 316 13.83 -15.46 16.86
C ASP A 316 14.00 -14.30 15.88
N ILE A 317 12.94 -13.56 15.59
CA ILE A 317 12.98 -12.44 14.65
C ILE A 317 13.75 -11.25 15.23
N PHE A 318 13.37 -10.79 16.42
CA PHE A 318 13.85 -9.54 16.98
C PHE A 318 15.00 -9.71 17.98
N GLY A 319 15.42 -10.93 18.29
CA GLY A 319 16.53 -11.20 19.21
C GLY A 319 16.22 -10.90 20.68
N ILE A 320 14.95 -10.64 21.02
CA ILE A 320 14.52 -10.25 22.37
C ILE A 320 13.34 -11.11 22.84
N ALA A 321 13.52 -11.75 24.00
CA ALA A 321 12.46 -12.54 24.61
C ALA A 321 11.43 -11.64 25.30
N GLY A 322 10.15 -11.96 25.11
CA GLY A 322 9.07 -11.40 25.92
C GLY A 322 8.88 -12.14 27.24
N ARG A 323 8.07 -11.59 28.13
CA ARG A 323 7.56 -12.27 29.33
C ARG A 323 6.06 -12.48 29.20
N ILE A 324 5.56 -13.63 29.62
CA ILE A 324 4.13 -13.90 29.68
C ILE A 324 3.67 -13.76 31.12
N VAL A 325 2.68 -12.88 31.35
CA VAL A 325 2.12 -12.62 32.68
C VAL A 325 0.60 -12.81 32.66
N HIS A 326 0.06 -13.38 33.73
CA HIS A 326 -1.39 -13.48 33.91
C HIS A 326 -1.94 -12.08 34.25
N ILE A 327 -3.05 -11.69 33.64
CA ILE A 327 -3.69 -10.40 33.94
C ILE A 327 -4.65 -10.60 35.13
N PRO A 328 -4.46 -9.91 36.26
CA PRO A 328 -5.37 -10.03 37.40
C PRO A 328 -6.82 -9.69 37.00
N ASN A 329 -7.78 -10.47 37.51
CA ASN A 329 -9.23 -10.25 37.30
C ASN A 329 -9.70 -10.34 35.84
N VAL A 330 -8.87 -10.86 34.94
CA VAL A 330 -9.22 -11.10 33.54
C VAL A 330 -8.78 -12.52 33.20
N GLN A 331 -9.64 -13.31 32.53
CA GLN A 331 -9.26 -14.61 31.98
C GLN A 331 -8.39 -14.44 30.72
N ALA A 332 -7.24 -13.80 30.87
CA ALA A 332 -6.30 -13.54 29.79
C ALA A 332 -4.87 -13.40 30.31
N TRP A 333 -3.94 -13.63 29.38
CA TRP A 333 -2.51 -13.50 29.56
C TRP A 333 -2.01 -12.34 28.70
N LEU A 334 -0.85 -11.81 29.09
CA LEU A 334 -0.17 -10.72 28.41
C LEU A 334 1.24 -11.16 28.06
N LEU A 335 1.58 -11.20 26.78
CA LEU A 335 2.96 -11.24 26.33
C LEU A 335 3.49 -9.81 26.28
N GLU A 336 4.51 -9.50 27.06
CA GLU A 336 5.17 -8.19 27.07
C GLU A 336 6.64 -8.32 26.65
N VAL A 337 7.00 -7.59 25.60
CA VAL A 337 8.36 -7.50 25.07
C VAL A 337 8.90 -6.12 25.40
N ASN A 338 9.84 -6.05 26.34
CA ASN A 338 10.38 -4.79 26.84
C ASN A 338 11.49 -4.26 25.92
N SER A 339 11.09 -3.59 24.84
CA SER A 339 12.00 -2.88 23.95
C SER A 339 11.40 -1.58 23.45
N ARG A 340 12.05 -0.47 23.79
CA ARG A 340 11.69 0.86 23.30
C ARG A 340 11.92 0.97 21.80
N ASP A 341 13.04 0.44 21.30
CA ASP A 341 13.39 0.50 19.88
C ASP A 341 12.38 -0.29 19.03
N LEU A 342 11.98 -1.49 19.46
CA LEU A 342 10.95 -2.27 18.78
C LEU A 342 9.59 -1.55 18.81
N ALA A 343 9.20 -1.01 19.96
CA ALA A 343 7.95 -0.26 20.07
C ALA A 343 7.93 1.00 19.18
N CYS A 344 9.07 1.69 19.06
CA CYS A 344 9.23 2.83 18.15
C CYS A 344 9.10 2.39 16.69
N TRP A 345 9.84 1.35 16.30
CA TRP A 345 9.85 0.81 14.96
C TRP A 345 8.44 0.37 14.51
N LEU A 346 7.68 -0.32 15.37
CA LEU A 346 6.30 -0.69 15.07
C LEU A 346 5.40 0.55 14.91
N ARG A 347 5.50 1.55 15.80
CA ARG A 347 4.69 2.77 15.68
C ARG A 347 4.99 3.51 14.37
N GLU A 348 6.26 3.69 14.04
CA GLU A 348 6.70 4.51 12.92
C GLU A 348 6.51 3.82 11.56
N HIS A 349 6.71 2.50 11.49
CA HIS A 349 6.77 1.79 10.21
C HIS A 349 5.65 0.77 9.98
N VAL A 350 4.88 0.43 11.01
CA VAL A 350 3.80 -0.57 10.93
C VAL A 350 2.43 0.04 11.23
N VAL A 351 2.33 0.92 12.23
CA VAL A 351 1.06 1.58 12.60
C VAL A 351 0.82 2.84 11.78
N ASN A 352 1.82 3.72 11.67
CA ASN A 352 1.67 5.04 11.05
C ASN A 352 2.01 5.07 9.55
N ARG A 353 2.15 3.91 8.90
CA ARG A 353 2.37 3.83 7.45
C ARG A 353 1.06 4.19 6.74
N ARG A 354 0.84 5.49 6.52
CA ARG A 354 -0.21 6.01 5.64
C ARG A 354 0.19 5.85 4.18
#